data_AF-A0A443ZZ54-F1
#
_entry.id   AF-A0A443ZZ54-F1
#
_cell.length_a   1.000
_cell.length_b   1.000
_cell.length_c   1.000
_cell.angle_alpha   90.00
_cell.angle_beta   90.00
_cell.angle_gamma   90.00
#
_symmetry.space_group_name_H-M   'P 1'
#
loop_
_entity.id
_entity.type
_entity.pdbx_description
1 polymer ?
#
loop_
_entity_poly.entity_id
_entity_poly.type
_entity_poly.pdbx_seq_one_letter_code
_entity_poly.pdbx_strand_id
1 'polypeptide(L)'
;MNTGYEWAMTVVGDLLDGFGIDPLATVLGLLALGYGQPVQVLLQAQWSDFDLQAGVWWVGSEALPLTAPFVVLLERYWRWCAGRSDRLFVGRSGGSLGKAEANARVRELLREFFNLSDLITMTARVCPDLCAAEWRAERLREYAEKGATAEQVEALEREFNGRLRSLVEGLHSALCVAAVMVERGFTR
;
A
#
# COMPACT_ATOMS: atom_id res chain seq x y z
N MET A 1 25.04 6.72 -6.57
CA MET A 1 25.30 6.49 -5.13
C MET A 1 24.02 5.90 -4.54
N ASN A 2 24.00 4.59 -4.27
CA ASN A 2 22.81 3.81 -3.90
C ASN A 2 22.88 3.24 -2.47
N THR A 3 23.74 3.78 -1.61
CA THR A 3 24.12 3.17 -0.33
C THR A 3 23.12 3.38 0.84
N GLY A 4 21.84 3.62 0.56
CA GLY A 4 20.82 3.84 1.60
C GLY A 4 19.66 2.83 1.62
N TYR A 5 19.42 2.13 0.52
CA TYR A 5 18.22 1.31 0.32
C TYR A 5 18.51 -0.11 -0.18
N GLU A 6 19.73 -0.63 0.04
CA GLU A 6 20.07 -2.02 -0.31
C GLU A 6 19.14 -3.03 0.39
N TRP A 7 18.74 -2.72 1.63
CA TRP A 7 17.73 -3.49 2.36
C TRP A 7 16.37 -3.50 1.63
N ALA A 8 16.00 -2.43 0.93
CA ALA A 8 14.70 -2.30 0.29
C ALA A 8 14.60 -3.22 -0.93
N MET A 9 15.66 -3.30 -1.75
CA MET A 9 15.73 -4.27 -2.84
C MET A 9 15.63 -5.70 -2.32
N THR A 10 16.31 -6.02 -1.21
CA THR A 10 16.23 -7.34 -0.57
C THR A 10 14.82 -7.64 -0.08
N VAL A 11 14.20 -6.76 0.72
CA VAL A 11 12.87 -6.99 1.30
C VAL A 11 11.79 -7.06 0.21
N VAL A 12 11.82 -6.13 -0.77
CA VAL A 12 10.88 -6.16 -1.90
C VAL A 12 11.10 -7.40 -2.76
N GLY A 13 12.35 -7.80 -2.97
CA GLY A 13 12.72 -9.02 -3.69
C GLY A 13 12.20 -10.27 -3.00
N ASP A 14 12.44 -10.43 -1.70
CA ASP A 14 11.96 -11.57 -0.91
C ASP A 14 10.43 -11.65 -0.91
N LEU A 15 9.72 -10.51 -0.78
CA LEU A 15 8.26 -10.47 -0.91
C LEU A 15 7.79 -10.94 -2.29
N LEU A 16 8.37 -10.41 -3.37
CA LEU A 16 7.97 -10.75 -4.75
C LEU A 16 8.29 -12.21 -5.11
N ASP A 17 9.40 -12.76 -4.61
CA ASP A 17 9.74 -14.19 -4.75
C ASP A 17 8.77 -15.09 -4.03
N GLY A 18 8.30 -14.62 -2.87
CA GLY A 18 7.25 -15.22 -2.11
C GLY A 18 5.92 -15.36 -2.85
N PHE A 19 5.70 -14.62 -3.95
CA PHE A 19 4.39 -14.61 -4.63
C PHE A 19 4.00 -16.00 -5.16
N GLY A 20 4.96 -16.84 -5.56
CA GLY A 20 4.66 -18.20 -6.00
C GLY A 20 4.22 -19.14 -4.86
N ILE A 21 4.55 -18.80 -3.62
CA ILE A 21 4.34 -19.62 -2.42
C ILE A 21 3.11 -19.11 -1.65
N ASP A 22 3.10 -17.82 -1.35
CA ASP A 22 2.05 -17.14 -0.61
C ASP A 22 1.73 -15.76 -1.21
N PRO A 23 0.94 -15.69 -2.31
CA PRO A 23 0.55 -14.43 -2.94
C PRO A 23 -0.15 -13.46 -1.98
N LEU A 24 -0.91 -13.98 -1.01
CA LEU A 24 -1.61 -13.17 -0.02
C LEU A 24 -0.60 -12.43 0.86
N ALA A 25 0.39 -13.15 1.40
CA ALA A 25 1.41 -12.55 2.26
C ALA A 25 2.30 -11.57 1.49
N THR A 26 2.62 -11.88 0.22
CA THR A 26 3.35 -10.96 -0.65
C THR A 26 2.62 -9.65 -0.84
N VAL A 27 1.35 -9.68 -1.26
CA VAL A 27 0.58 -8.47 -1.55
C VAL A 27 0.32 -7.68 -0.27
N LEU A 28 0.00 -8.37 0.82
CA LEU A 28 -0.19 -7.71 2.12
C LEU A 28 1.09 -7.04 2.62
N GLY A 29 2.24 -7.71 2.51
CA GLY A 29 3.54 -7.16 2.89
C GLY A 29 3.95 -5.97 2.02
N LEU A 30 3.74 -6.06 0.70
CA LEU A 30 4.05 -4.96 -0.23
C LEU A 30 3.13 -3.76 -0.01
N LEU A 31 1.83 -3.94 0.25
CA LEU A 31 0.94 -2.83 0.59
C LEU A 31 1.31 -2.20 1.93
N ALA A 32 1.70 -3.01 2.93
CA ALA A 32 2.18 -2.51 4.21
C ALA A 32 3.45 -1.64 4.05
N LEU A 33 4.40 -2.09 3.22
CA LEU A 33 5.67 -1.41 2.96
C LEU A 33 5.53 -0.20 2.01
N GLY A 34 4.61 -0.27 1.04
CA GLY A 34 4.43 0.78 0.03
C GLY A 34 3.51 1.92 0.50
N TYR A 35 2.56 1.62 1.37
CA TYR A 35 1.51 2.58 1.76
C TYR A 35 1.46 2.90 3.26
N GLY A 36 2.16 2.13 4.09
CA GLY A 36 2.24 2.40 5.54
C GLY A 36 0.89 2.39 6.26
N GLN A 37 -0.14 1.79 5.65
CA GLN A 37 -1.49 1.80 6.22
C GLN A 37 -1.56 0.92 7.47
N PRO A 38 -2.35 1.30 8.49
CA PRO A 38 -2.53 0.47 9.68
C PRO A 38 -2.97 -0.95 9.31
N VAL A 39 -2.48 -1.96 10.06
CA VAL A 39 -2.82 -3.37 9.80
C VAL A 39 -4.33 -3.60 9.71
N GLN A 40 -5.13 -2.90 10.53
CA GLN A 40 -6.59 -3.02 10.49
C GLN A 40 -7.19 -2.53 9.17
N VAL A 41 -6.68 -1.42 8.61
CA VAL A 41 -7.09 -0.89 7.31
C VAL A 41 -6.75 -1.88 6.20
N LEU A 42 -5.52 -2.41 6.21
CA LEU A 42 -5.09 -3.42 5.23
C LEU A 42 -5.99 -4.66 5.24
N LEU A 43 -6.31 -5.19 6.42
CA LEU A 43 -7.12 -6.42 6.56
C LEU A 43 -8.61 -6.21 6.27
N GLN A 44 -9.07 -4.96 6.28
CA GLN A 44 -10.46 -4.61 5.96
C GLN A 44 -10.65 -4.21 4.49
N ALA A 45 -9.55 -4.02 3.75
CA ALA A 45 -9.58 -3.62 2.36
C ALA A 45 -10.41 -4.59 1.50
N GLN A 46 -11.23 -4.02 0.64
CA GLN A 46 -12.09 -4.71 -0.33
C GLN A 46 -11.64 -4.36 -1.74
N TRP A 47 -11.96 -5.22 -2.71
CA TRP A 47 -11.65 -4.93 -4.10
C TRP A 47 -12.35 -3.68 -4.63
N SER A 48 -13.53 -3.34 -4.11
CA SER A 48 -14.25 -2.10 -4.43
C SER A 48 -13.53 -0.84 -3.98
N ASP A 49 -12.58 -0.94 -3.05
CA ASP A 49 -11.78 0.19 -2.59
C ASP A 49 -10.70 0.56 -3.62
N PHE A 50 -10.42 -0.31 -4.59
CA PHE A 50 -9.35 -0.11 -5.58
C PHE A 50 -9.96 0.19 -6.95
N ASP A 51 -9.80 1.44 -7.41
CA ASP A 51 -9.96 1.79 -8.80
C ASP A 51 -8.62 1.63 -9.52
N LEU A 52 -8.37 0.43 -10.03
CA LEU A 52 -7.11 0.10 -10.72
C LEU A 52 -6.94 0.89 -12.02
N GLN A 53 -8.03 1.33 -12.66
CA GLN A 53 -7.97 2.11 -13.89
C GLN A 53 -7.61 3.57 -13.60
N ALA A 54 -8.22 4.17 -12.57
CA ALA A 54 -7.87 5.51 -12.11
C ALA A 54 -6.55 5.54 -11.34
N GLY A 55 -6.02 4.38 -10.93
CA GLY A 55 -4.83 4.28 -10.10
C GLY A 55 -5.08 4.87 -8.72
N VAL A 56 -6.18 4.48 -8.08
CA VAL A 56 -6.58 4.98 -6.75
C VAL A 56 -6.98 3.82 -5.84
N TRP A 57 -6.53 3.90 -4.59
CA TRP A 57 -7.03 3.11 -3.47
C TRP A 57 -7.71 4.03 -2.47
N TRP A 58 -9.01 3.83 -2.27
CA TRP A 58 -9.83 4.56 -1.32
C TRP A 58 -9.66 3.98 0.10
N VAL A 59 -9.17 4.81 1.02
CA VAL A 59 -9.08 4.47 2.45
C VAL A 59 -9.99 5.42 3.22
N GLY A 60 -11.19 4.95 3.53
CA GLY A 60 -12.24 5.83 4.04
C GLY A 60 -12.61 6.89 3.01
N SER A 61 -12.38 8.16 3.32
CA SER A 61 -12.58 9.28 2.39
C SER A 61 -11.30 9.72 1.67
N GLU A 62 -10.15 9.09 1.93
CA GLU A 62 -8.88 9.48 1.32
C GLU A 62 -8.57 8.68 0.05
N ALA A 63 -8.20 9.38 -1.02
CA ALA A 63 -7.72 8.78 -2.26
C ALA A 63 -6.20 8.59 -2.21
N LEU A 64 -5.73 7.37 -1.95
CA LEU A 64 -4.31 7.03 -2.04
C LEU A 64 -3.94 6.70 -3.50
N PRO A 65 -2.87 7.29 -4.06
CA PRO A 65 -2.46 7.01 -5.42
C PRO A 65 -1.84 5.62 -5.57
N LEU A 66 -2.37 4.80 -6.47
CA LEU A 66 -1.79 3.53 -6.89
C LEU A 66 -0.81 3.74 -8.03
N THR A 67 0.46 3.44 -7.79
CA THR A 67 1.48 3.45 -8.85
C THR A 67 1.33 2.24 -9.78
N ALA A 68 1.78 2.35 -11.03
CA ALA A 68 1.71 1.28 -12.01
C ALA A 68 2.25 -0.09 -11.52
N PRO A 69 3.39 -0.17 -10.79
CA PRO A 69 3.85 -1.44 -10.22
C PRO A 69 2.81 -2.11 -9.30
N PHE A 70 2.16 -1.34 -8.43
CA PHE A 70 1.12 -1.86 -7.54
C PHE A 70 -0.16 -2.25 -8.27
N VAL A 71 -0.53 -1.53 -9.34
CA VAL A 71 -1.63 -1.94 -10.22
C VAL A 71 -1.35 -3.32 -10.82
N VAL A 72 -0.14 -3.52 -11.38
CA VAL A 72 0.26 -4.82 -11.95
C VAL A 72 0.26 -5.94 -10.90
N LEU A 73 0.77 -5.66 -9.70
CA LEU A 73 0.75 -6.60 -8.58
C LEU A 73 -0.68 -7.01 -8.22
N LEU A 74 -1.59 -6.03 -8.07
CA LEU A 74 -2.98 -6.25 -7.70
C LEU A 74 -3.76 -6.99 -8.79
N GLU A 75 -3.54 -6.68 -10.07
CA GLU A 75 -4.13 -7.44 -11.17
C GLU A 75 -3.68 -8.90 -11.17
N ARG A 76 -2.39 -9.15 -10.94
CA ARG A 76 -1.85 -10.51 -10.87
C ARG A 76 -2.45 -11.27 -9.69
N TYR A 77 -2.60 -10.59 -8.55
CA TYR A 77 -3.24 -11.15 -7.37
C TYR A 77 -4.73 -11.43 -7.59
N TRP A 78 -5.47 -10.52 -8.23
CA TRP A 78 -6.87 -10.71 -8.60
C TRP A 78 -7.08 -11.98 -9.43
N ARG A 79 -6.23 -12.18 -10.45
CA ARG A 79 -6.24 -13.40 -11.28
C ARG A 79 -6.01 -14.65 -10.45
N TRP A 80 -5.11 -14.61 -9.47
CA TRP A 80 -4.87 -15.72 -8.55
C TRP A 80 -6.08 -15.99 -7.62
N CYS A 81 -6.71 -14.94 -7.09
CA CYS A 81 -7.90 -15.05 -6.26
C CYS A 81 -9.12 -15.59 -7.02
N ALA A 82 -9.14 -15.50 -8.36
CA ALA A 82 -10.25 -15.90 -9.22
C ALA A 82 -11.62 -15.31 -8.80
N GLY A 83 -11.63 -14.07 -8.27
CA GLY A 83 -12.85 -13.35 -7.87
C GLY A 83 -13.63 -13.99 -6.72
N ARG A 84 -12.99 -14.81 -5.88
CA ARG A 84 -13.65 -15.62 -4.84
C ARG A 84 -14.18 -14.85 -3.63
N SER A 85 -13.88 -13.54 -3.52
CA SER A 85 -14.36 -12.70 -2.43
C SER A 85 -14.37 -11.22 -2.85
N ASP A 86 -15.28 -10.47 -2.23
CA ASP A 86 -15.33 -9.01 -2.14
C ASP A 86 -14.12 -8.43 -1.38
N ARG A 87 -13.63 -9.14 -0.37
CA ARG A 87 -12.45 -8.77 0.42
C ARG A 87 -11.18 -9.01 -0.37
N LEU A 88 -10.21 -8.10 -0.17
CA LEU A 88 -8.87 -8.26 -0.74
C LEU A 88 -8.15 -9.46 -0.11
N PHE A 89 -8.26 -9.63 1.21
CA PHE A 89 -7.59 -10.70 1.96
C PHE A 89 -8.58 -11.59 2.70
N VAL A 90 -8.48 -12.89 2.43
CA VAL A 90 -9.32 -13.93 3.02
C VAL A 90 -8.44 -14.93 3.78
N GLY A 91 -8.84 -15.27 5.00
CA GLY A 91 -8.18 -16.29 5.81
C GLY A 91 -8.44 -17.70 5.28
N ARG A 92 -7.69 -18.69 5.77
CA ARG A 92 -7.80 -20.09 5.31
C ARG A 92 -9.20 -20.70 5.42
N SER A 93 -10.01 -20.22 6.37
CA SER A 93 -11.39 -20.68 6.59
C SER A 93 -12.44 -20.02 5.69
N GLY A 94 -12.03 -19.16 4.75
CA GLY A 94 -12.96 -18.37 3.92
C GLY A 94 -13.53 -17.14 4.63
N GLY A 95 -13.18 -16.92 5.90
CA GLY A 95 -13.54 -15.73 6.66
C GLY A 95 -12.50 -14.61 6.57
N SER A 96 -12.71 -13.54 7.33
CA SER A 96 -11.75 -12.43 7.45
C SER A 96 -10.38 -12.92 7.89
N LEU A 97 -9.32 -12.43 7.24
CA LEU A 97 -7.94 -12.72 7.65
C LEU A 97 -7.66 -12.10 9.03
N GLY A 98 -7.30 -12.93 10.01
CA GLY A 98 -6.97 -12.45 11.35
C GLY A 98 -5.61 -11.74 11.42
N LYS A 99 -5.47 -10.75 12.31
CA LYS A 99 -4.21 -10.01 12.50
C LYS A 99 -3.02 -10.92 12.83
N ALA A 100 -3.21 -11.95 13.66
CA ALA A 100 -2.15 -12.88 14.04
C ALA A 100 -1.72 -13.75 12.84
N GLU A 101 -2.68 -14.28 12.08
CA GLU A 101 -2.42 -15.06 10.87
C GLU A 101 -1.68 -14.21 9.81
N ALA A 102 -2.18 -13.00 9.56
CA ALA A 102 -1.55 -12.03 8.66
C ALA A 102 -0.09 -11.76 9.00
N ASN A 103 0.20 -11.48 10.28
CA ASN A 103 1.57 -11.23 10.74
C ASN A 103 2.45 -12.47 10.60
N ALA A 104 1.95 -13.64 10.98
CA ALA A 104 2.70 -14.89 10.90
C ALA A 104 3.08 -15.22 9.46
N ARG A 105 2.15 -15.09 8.51
CA ARG A 105 2.42 -15.40 7.09
C ARG A 105 3.45 -14.46 6.48
N VAL A 106 3.36 -13.16 6.74
CA VAL A 106 4.37 -12.19 6.26
C VAL A 106 5.73 -12.43 6.91
N ARG A 107 5.73 -12.76 8.21
CA ARG A 107 6.95 -13.07 8.95
C ARG A 107 7.66 -14.33 8.44
N GLU A 108 6.89 -15.38 8.14
CA GLU A 108 7.41 -16.60 7.54
C GLU A 108 8.00 -16.32 6.15
N LEU A 109 7.30 -15.53 5.33
CA LEU A 109 7.77 -15.12 4.00
C LEU A 109 9.11 -14.36 4.06
N LEU A 110 9.26 -13.52 5.09
CA LEU A 110 10.47 -12.73 5.36
C LEU A 110 11.46 -13.44 6.29
N ARG A 111 11.41 -14.78 6.36
CA ARG A 111 12.36 -15.63 7.09
C ARG A 111 12.56 -15.20 8.55
N GLU A 112 11.47 -14.83 9.20
CA GLU A 112 11.40 -14.40 10.61
C GLU A 112 12.05 -13.05 10.94
N PHE A 113 12.60 -12.32 9.96
CA PHE A 113 13.27 -11.04 10.19
C PHE A 113 12.30 -9.87 10.43
N PHE A 114 11.18 -9.83 9.69
CA PHE A 114 10.24 -8.73 9.74
C PHE A 114 8.80 -9.22 9.74
N ASN A 115 7.92 -8.58 10.49
CA ASN A 115 6.47 -8.75 10.43
C ASN A 115 5.78 -7.51 9.83
N LEU A 116 4.44 -7.53 9.71
CA LEU A 116 3.70 -6.39 9.12
C LEU A 116 3.89 -5.07 9.87
N SER A 117 3.98 -5.14 11.19
CA SER A 117 4.16 -3.94 12.03
C SER A 117 5.55 -3.32 11.80
N ASP A 118 6.55 -4.15 11.54
CA ASP A 118 7.90 -3.69 11.20
C ASP A 118 7.89 -2.98 9.84
N LEU A 119 7.26 -3.56 8.81
CA LEU A 119 7.15 -2.95 7.48
C LEU A 119 6.42 -1.60 7.50
N ILE A 120 5.32 -1.50 8.26
CA ILE A 120 4.60 -0.24 8.46
C ILE A 120 5.49 0.79 9.18
N THR A 121 6.21 0.37 10.23
CA THR A 121 7.12 1.25 10.97
C THR A 121 8.26 1.75 10.10
N MET A 122 8.82 0.89 9.24
CA MET A 122 9.86 1.27 8.28
C MET A 122 9.33 2.31 7.30
N THR A 123 8.12 2.11 6.78
CA THR A 123 7.47 3.07 5.87
C THR A 123 7.26 4.42 6.54
N ALA A 124 6.71 4.44 7.76
CA ALA A 124 6.49 5.66 8.52
C ALA A 124 7.78 6.41 8.86
N ARG A 125 8.92 5.69 9.03
CA ARG A 125 10.23 6.31 9.23
C ARG A 125 10.79 6.95 7.96
N VAL A 126 10.54 6.34 6.80
CA VAL A 126 11.05 6.82 5.51
C VAL A 126 10.16 7.91 4.91
N CYS A 127 8.84 7.81 5.10
CA CYS A 127 7.84 8.72 4.55
C CYS A 127 6.73 9.02 5.58
N PRO A 128 7.02 9.82 6.64
CA PRO A 128 6.05 10.09 7.70
C PRO A 128 4.79 10.82 7.20
N ASP A 129 4.94 11.67 6.17
CA ASP A 129 3.85 12.45 5.59
C ASP A 129 2.78 11.58 4.92
N LEU A 130 3.12 10.34 4.55
CA LEU A 130 2.15 9.38 4.02
C LEU A 130 1.08 9.04 5.06
N CYS A 131 1.45 8.98 6.34
CA CYS A 131 0.57 8.67 7.46
C CYS A 131 -0.25 9.87 7.99
N ALA A 132 -0.16 11.04 7.36
CA ALA A 132 -0.80 12.28 7.82
C ALA A 132 -2.25 12.48 7.34
N ALA A 133 -2.99 11.38 7.09
CA ALA A 133 -4.37 11.41 6.56
C ALA A 133 -5.33 12.20 7.45
N GLU A 134 -5.32 11.91 8.75
CA GLU A 134 -6.16 12.60 9.74
C GLU A 134 -5.87 14.11 9.78
N TRP A 135 -4.59 14.47 9.73
CA TRP A 135 -4.16 15.86 9.67
C TRP A 135 -4.66 16.56 8.40
N ARG A 136 -4.59 15.91 7.23
CA ARG A 136 -5.12 16.47 5.97
C ARG A 136 -6.64 16.70 6.07
N ALA A 137 -7.38 15.73 6.58
CA ALA A 137 -8.82 15.84 6.76
C ALA A 137 -9.21 16.95 7.76
N GLU A 138 -8.47 17.08 8.86
CA GLU A 138 -8.64 18.16 9.83
C GLU A 138 -8.37 19.53 9.21
N ARG A 139 -7.30 19.66 8.41
CA ARG A 139 -6.96 20.92 7.71
C ARG A 139 -8.05 21.33 6.73
N LEU A 140 -8.61 20.40 5.95
CA LEU A 140 -9.72 20.68 5.03
C LEU A 140 -10.96 21.15 5.80
N ARG A 141 -11.29 20.50 6.93
CA ARG A 141 -12.41 20.87 7.79
C ARG A 141 -12.23 22.27 8.39
N GLU A 142 -11.07 22.55 8.98
CA GLU A 142 -10.75 23.87 9.53
C GLU A 142 -10.87 24.97 8.46
N TYR A 143 -10.48 24.67 7.22
CA TYR A 143 -10.55 25.62 6.12
C TYR A 143 -12.00 25.93 5.72
N ALA A 144 -12.84 24.89 5.64
CA ALA A 144 -14.27 25.03 5.41
C ALA A 144 -14.97 25.80 6.55
N GLU A 145 -14.65 25.50 7.82
CA GLU A 145 -15.21 26.18 9.00
C GLU A 145 -14.85 27.68 9.06
N LYS A 146 -13.73 28.07 8.46
CA LYS A 146 -13.31 29.48 8.30
C LYS A 146 -14.03 30.21 7.16
N GLY A 147 -15.00 29.57 6.51
CA GLY A 147 -15.83 30.16 5.46
C GLY A 147 -15.25 30.05 4.05
N ALA A 148 -14.29 29.13 3.81
CA ALA A 148 -13.81 28.85 2.47
C ALA A 148 -14.94 28.33 1.57
N THR A 149 -14.93 28.72 0.29
CA THR A 149 -15.89 28.20 -0.68
C THR A 149 -15.58 26.74 -1.06
N ALA A 150 -16.55 26.04 -1.64
CA ALA A 150 -16.34 24.66 -2.10
C ALA A 150 -15.17 24.57 -3.10
N GLU A 151 -15.04 25.54 -4.01
CA GLU A 151 -13.96 25.58 -5.00
C GLU A 151 -12.58 25.76 -4.34
N GLN A 152 -12.51 26.50 -3.24
CA GLN A 152 -11.27 26.70 -2.49
C GLN A 152 -10.86 25.45 -1.71
N VAL A 153 -11.83 24.77 -1.10
CA VAL A 153 -11.59 23.48 -0.42
C VAL A 153 -11.13 22.43 -1.43
N GLU A 154 -11.79 22.35 -2.59
CA GLU A 154 -11.41 21.42 -3.66
C GLU A 154 -10.02 21.74 -4.23
N ALA A 155 -9.66 23.02 -4.36
CA ALA A 155 -8.32 23.41 -4.79
C ALA A 155 -7.24 22.97 -3.80
N LEU A 156 -7.51 23.11 -2.49
CA LEU A 156 -6.60 22.67 -1.43
C LEU A 156 -6.48 21.14 -1.40
N GLU A 157 -7.59 20.43 -1.55
CA GLU A 157 -7.61 18.96 -1.66
C GLU A 157 -6.77 18.48 -2.86
N ARG A 158 -6.91 19.13 -4.02
CA ARG A 158 -6.07 18.84 -5.20
C ARG A 158 -4.59 19.07 -4.94
N GLU A 159 -4.23 20.10 -4.18
CA GLU A 159 -2.84 20.34 -3.79
C GLU A 159 -2.30 19.23 -2.87
N PHE A 160 -3.07 18.82 -1.86
CA PHE A 160 -2.69 17.69 -1.00
C PHE A 160 -2.54 16.40 -1.79
N ASN A 161 -3.46 16.11 -2.70
CA ASN A 161 -3.41 14.92 -3.55
C ASN A 161 -2.20 14.93 -4.48
N GLY A 162 -1.82 16.10 -5.03
CA GLY A 162 -0.61 16.25 -5.85
C GLY A 162 0.69 15.99 -5.07
N ARG A 163 0.76 16.49 -3.83
CA ARG A 163 1.90 16.22 -2.92
C ARG A 163 1.96 14.75 -2.53
N LEU A 164 0.81 14.15 -2.18
CA LEU A 164 0.70 12.74 -1.81
C LEU A 164 1.15 11.82 -2.94
N ARG A 165 0.75 12.10 -4.19
CA ARG A 165 1.23 11.37 -5.37
C ARG A 165 2.75 11.40 -5.50
N SER A 166 3.34 12.59 -5.39
CA SER A 166 4.79 12.76 -5.48
C SER A 166 5.53 12.01 -4.38
N LEU A 167 4.97 11.97 -3.16
CA LEU A 167 5.53 11.22 -2.02
C LEU A 167 5.48 9.71 -2.24
N VAL A 168 4.34 9.17 -2.69
CA VAL A 168 4.19 7.73 -2.98
C VAL A 168 5.11 7.31 -4.11
N GLU A 169 5.21 8.08 -5.19
CA GLU A 169 6.13 7.82 -6.30
C GLU A 169 7.59 7.84 -5.82
N GLY A 170 7.97 8.84 -5.02
CA GLY A 170 9.31 8.94 -4.43
C GLY A 170 9.64 7.75 -3.52
N LEU A 171 8.71 7.34 -2.67
CA LEU A 171 8.86 6.16 -1.80
C LEU A 171 9.04 4.89 -2.62
N HIS A 172 8.19 4.64 -3.61
CA HIS A 172 8.27 3.43 -4.44
C HIS A 172 9.54 3.39 -5.29
N SER A 173 10.03 4.55 -5.73
CA SER A 173 11.34 4.67 -6.37
C SER A 173 12.48 4.33 -5.40
N ALA A 174 12.44 4.83 -4.16
CA ALA A 174 13.42 4.52 -3.13
C ALA A 174 13.41 3.04 -2.72
N LEU A 175 12.22 2.41 -2.72
CA LEU A 175 12.04 0.98 -2.51
C LEU A 175 12.41 0.13 -3.74
N CYS A 176 12.77 0.75 -4.86
CA CYS A 176 13.11 0.10 -6.13
C CYS A 176 12.02 -0.85 -6.66
N VAL A 177 10.74 -0.63 -6.32
CA VAL A 177 9.64 -1.57 -6.61
C VAL A 177 9.56 -1.91 -8.09
N ALA A 178 9.61 -0.90 -8.96
CA ALA A 178 9.54 -1.10 -10.41
C ALA A 178 10.71 -1.94 -10.95
N ALA A 179 11.93 -1.65 -10.49
CA ALA A 179 13.13 -2.37 -10.94
C ALA A 179 13.06 -3.86 -10.55
N VAL A 180 12.69 -4.16 -9.30
CA VAL A 180 12.57 -5.54 -8.83
C VAL A 180 11.41 -6.27 -9.51
N MET A 181 10.28 -5.59 -9.76
CA MET A 181 9.16 -6.18 -10.49
C MET A 181 9.51 -6.54 -11.94
N VAL A 182 10.31 -5.71 -12.63
CA VAL A 182 10.83 -6.02 -13.97
C VAL A 182 11.76 -7.24 -13.89
N GLU A 183 12.73 -7.24 -12.98
CA GLU A 183 13.68 -8.35 -12.81
C GLU A 183 12.98 -9.69 -12.54
N ARG A 184 11.90 -9.69 -11.75
CA ARG A 184 11.11 -10.89 -11.43
C ARG A 184 9.98 -11.17 -12.42
N GLY A 185 9.94 -10.46 -13.55
CA GLY A 185 9.01 -10.72 -14.65
C GLY A 185 7.53 -10.48 -14.30
N PHE A 186 7.24 -9.57 -13.37
CA PHE A 186 5.88 -9.09 -13.14
C PHE A 186 5.43 -8.11 -14.23
N THR A 187 6.36 -7.33 -14.76
CA THR A 187 6.16 -6.43 -15.89
C THR A 187 7.04 -6.88 -17.04
N ARG A 188 6.45 -7.07 -18.23
CA ARG A 188 7.17 -7.34 -19.49
C ARG A 188 7.23 -6.07 -20.32
#